data_AF-A0A525P4V0-F1
#
_entry.id   AF-A0A525P4V0-F1
#
_cell.length_a   1.000
_cell.length_b   1.000
_cell.length_c   1.000
_cell.angle_alpha   90.00
_cell.angle_beta   90.00
_cell.angle_gamma   90.00
#
_symmetry.space_group_name_H-M   'P 1'
#
loop_
_entity.id
_entity.type
_entity.pdbx_description
1 polymer ?
#
loop_
_entity_poly.entity_id
_entity_poly.type
_entity_poly.pdbx_seq_one_letter_code
_entity_poly.pdbx_strand_id
1 'polypeptide(L)' 'LTPEEGVSPGQACVFYDPDSSRIFGGGWIHKG' A
#
# COMPACT_ATOMS: atom_id res chain seq x y z
N LEU A 1 1.16 1.14 -17.08
CA LEU A 1 0.45 0.94 -15.81
C LEU A 1 -0.17 2.28 -15.42
N THR A 2 -1.48 2.39 -15.50
CA THR A 2 -2.22 3.52 -14.93
C THR A 2 -2.33 3.33 -13.42
N PRO A 3 -2.09 4.35 -12.60
CA PRO A 3 -2.35 4.26 -11.16
C PRO A 3 -3.81 3.89 -10.91
N GLU A 4 -4.05 3.10 -9.88
CA GLU A 4 -5.39 2.85 -9.37
C GLU A 4 -6.00 4.17 -8.85
N GLU A 5 -7.32 4.30 -8.98
CA GLU A 5 -8.01 5.51 -8.55
C GLU A 5 -7.81 5.73 -7.04
N GLY A 6 -7.43 6.95 -6.65
CA GLY A 6 -7.18 7.30 -5.25
C GLY A 6 -5.78 6.97 -4.72
N VAL A 7 -4.89 6.39 -5.54
CA VAL A 7 -3.49 6.12 -5.16
C VAL A 7 -2.57 7.28 -5.56
N SER A 8 -1.91 7.88 -4.58
CA SER A 8 -1.08 9.08 -4.72
C SER A 8 0.20 9.03 -3.88
N PRO A 9 1.30 9.66 -4.33
CA PRO A 9 2.51 9.80 -3.52
C PRO A 9 2.24 10.47 -2.16
N GLY A 10 2.93 10.02 -1.12
CA GLY A 10 2.80 10.52 0.25
C GLY A 10 1.72 9.82 1.08
N GLN A 11 0.89 8.96 0.47
CA GLN A 11 -0.01 8.08 1.24
C GLN A 11 0.76 6.91 1.85
N ALA A 12 0.25 6.36 2.95
CA ALA A 12 0.77 5.13 3.53
C ALA A 12 0.05 3.92 2.90
N CYS A 13 0.80 2.85 2.67
CA CYS A 13 0.27 1.54 2.32
C CYS A 13 0.58 0.51 3.43
N VAL A 14 -0.29 -0.48 3.58
CA VAL A 14 -0.13 -1.56 4.55
C VAL A 14 -0.39 -2.88 3.83
N PHE A 15 0.48 -3.85 4.07
CA PHE A 15 0.40 -5.20 3.53
C PHE A 15 -0.13 -6.14 4.60
N TYR A 16 -1.22 -6.83 4.29
CA TYR A 16 -1.89 -7.76 5.20
C TYR A 16 -1.73 -9.20 4.70
N ASP A 17 -1.77 -10.13 5.65
CA ASP A 17 -1.98 -11.54 5.35
C ASP A 17 -3.42 -11.74 4.84
N PRO A 18 -3.63 -12.46 3.71
CA PRO A 18 -4.96 -12.64 3.15
C PRO A 18 -5.87 -13.53 4.01
N ASP A 19 -5.30 -14.43 4.83
CA ASP A 19 -6.04 -15.47 5.55
C ASP A 19 -6.06 -15.25 7.07
N SER A 20 -5.40 -14.22 7.58
CA SER A 20 -5.35 -13.91 9.01
C SER A 20 -5.31 -12.41 9.29
N SER A 21 -5.39 -12.02 10.57
CA SER A 21 -5.27 -10.61 10.98
C SER A 21 -3.81 -10.13 11.06
N ARG A 22 -2.85 -10.90 10.56
CA ARG A 22 -1.43 -10.56 10.62
C ARG A 22 -1.09 -9.46 9.61
N ILE A 23 -0.21 -8.54 10.02
CA ILE A 23 0.33 -7.49 9.16
C ILE A 23 1.73 -7.90 8.70
N PHE A 24 1.99 -7.85 7.40
CA PHE A 24 3.31 -8.11 6.80
C PHE A 24 4.21 -6.87 6.80
N GLY A 25 3.63 -5.68 6.90
CA GLY A 25 4.36 -4.42 7.01
C GLY A 25 3.62 -3.31 6.26
N GLY A 26 4.36 -2.26 5.89
CA GLY A 26 3.83 -1.13 5.15
C GLY A 26 4.93 -0.19 4.71
N GLY A 27 4.55 0.86 4.02
CA GLY A 27 5.48 1.85 3.51
C GLY A 27 4.79 3.13 3.04
N TRP A 28 5.58 4.05 2.52
CA TRP A 28 5.08 5.26 1.90
C TRP A 28 5.04 5.07 0.38
N ILE A 29 3.91 5.39 -0.22
CA ILE A 29 3.77 5.41 -1.67
C ILE A 29 4.61 6.58 -2.17
N HIS A 30 5.63 6.30 -2.97
CA HIS A 30 6.48 7.29 -3.59
C HIS A 30 6.38 7.17 -5.12
N LYS A 31 6.44 8.31 -5.82
CA LYS A 31 6.62 8.32 -7.28
C LYS A 31 8.10 8.59 -7.55
N GLY A 32 8.90 7.53 -7.60
CA GLY A 32 10.35 7.61 -7.78
C GLY A 32 11.09 7.64 -6.46
#